data_AF-A0AAQ3N0U9-F1
#
_entry.id   AF-A0AAQ3N0U9-F1
#
_cell.length_a   1.000
_cell.length_b   1.000
_cell.length_c   1.000
_cell.angle_alpha   90.00
_cell.angle_beta   90.00
_cell.angle_gamma   90.00
#
_symmetry.space_group_name_H-M   'P 1'
#
loop_
_entity.id
_entity.type
_entity.pdbx_description
1 polymer ?
#
loop_
_entity_poly.entity_id
_entity_poly.type
_entity_poly.pdbx_seq_one_letter_code
_entity_poly.pdbx_strand_id
1 'polypeptide(L)'
;MSSMSSVETEPLLSGFSAREETPRSNSKNVSDGELERILTDDTLPFLRRLGAAFWVEFKLLLFLAAPAVFVYVLGMGSAVETLCGQAYGARKFGMLGIYMQRSTVLLSLAGILMTVVYVLSEPILLFLGESAEIAAAAALFVYGLIPQIFAYAVNFPIQKFMQAQSIVAPSAYISGGALVLHLLLSWLVVYKIGLGLLGASLTLSLSWWIIVIAQFVYIVKSPKCKETWQGFTLQAFSGLPSFFKLSAASAVMLCLETWYFQILVLLAGLLPQPELALDSLSVW
;
A
#
# COMPACT_ATOMS: atom_id res chain seq x y z
N MET A 1 85.89 -27.35 -20.81
CA MET A 1 85.78 -27.66 -22.25
C MET A 1 84.30 -27.64 -22.61
N SER A 2 84.02 -27.00 -23.74
CA SER A 2 82.72 -26.76 -24.40
C SER A 2 81.79 -27.99 -24.50
N SER A 3 80.48 -27.81 -24.34
CA SER A 3 79.51 -28.00 -25.46
C SER A 3 78.04 -27.79 -25.02
N MET A 4 77.32 -27.03 -25.85
CA MET A 4 75.88 -26.77 -25.83
C MET A 4 75.04 -27.95 -26.36
N SER A 5 73.77 -28.00 -25.93
CA SER A 5 72.52 -28.38 -26.66
C SER A 5 71.57 -29.06 -25.66
N SER A 6 70.26 -28.90 -25.57
CA SER A 6 69.20 -28.19 -26.32
C SER A 6 67.87 -28.70 -25.73
N VAL A 7 66.83 -27.84 -25.63
CA VAL A 7 65.39 -28.21 -25.83
C VAL A 7 64.78 -29.09 -24.70
N GLU A 8 63.58 -28.96 -24.13
CA GLU A 8 62.28 -28.31 -24.42
C GLU A 8 61.44 -28.24 -23.12
N THR A 9 60.37 -27.47 -23.19
CA THR A 9 59.28 -27.23 -22.22
C THR A 9 58.25 -28.37 -22.09
N GLU A 10 57.80 -28.69 -20.86
CA GLU A 10 56.39 -28.73 -20.38
C GLU A 10 56.13 -29.72 -19.21
N PRO A 11 55.13 -29.44 -18.35
CA PRO A 11 54.89 -30.18 -17.11
C PRO A 11 53.93 -31.37 -17.27
N LEU A 12 54.19 -32.41 -16.48
CA LEU A 12 53.31 -33.54 -16.22
C LEU A 12 52.07 -33.09 -15.45
N LEU A 13 50.89 -32.96 -16.08
CA LEU A 13 49.58 -33.22 -15.47
C LEU A 13 48.51 -33.46 -16.54
N SER A 14 48.66 -34.54 -17.32
CA SER A 14 47.56 -35.13 -18.09
C SER A 14 46.82 -36.15 -17.21
N GLY A 15 45.66 -35.77 -16.67
CA GLY A 15 44.86 -36.71 -15.90
C GLY A 15 43.68 -36.11 -15.13
N PHE A 16 42.79 -35.36 -15.78
CA PHE A 16 41.37 -35.28 -15.40
C PHE A 16 40.57 -34.65 -16.55
N SER A 17 40.07 -35.49 -17.45
CA SER A 17 39.13 -35.07 -18.50
C SER A 17 37.70 -35.14 -17.97
N ALA A 18 36.94 -34.09 -18.29
CA ALA A 18 35.49 -34.01 -18.38
C ALA A 18 34.66 -34.25 -17.11
N ARG A 19 34.43 -33.18 -16.35
CA ARG A 19 33.16 -32.99 -15.63
C ARG A 19 32.30 -32.07 -16.49
N GLU A 20 31.17 -32.58 -16.97
CA GLU A 20 30.15 -31.82 -17.69
C GLU A 20 29.73 -30.60 -16.85
N GLU A 21 30.00 -29.40 -17.36
CA GLU A 21 29.33 -28.19 -16.93
C GLU A 21 27.90 -28.20 -17.48
N THR A 22 26.93 -28.33 -16.59
CA THR A 22 25.51 -28.15 -16.90
C THR A 22 25.23 -26.67 -17.14
N PRO A 23 24.58 -26.26 -18.25
CA PRO A 23 24.34 -24.85 -18.51
C PRO A 23 23.15 -24.35 -17.67
N ARG A 24 23.42 -23.88 -16.44
CA ARG A 24 22.49 -23.06 -15.63
C ARG A 24 22.82 -21.58 -15.81
N SER A 25 22.70 -21.06 -17.04
CA SER A 25 22.95 -19.64 -17.31
C SER A 25 22.25 -19.16 -18.59
N ASN A 26 20.98 -19.52 -18.79
CA ASN A 26 20.24 -18.97 -19.94
C ASN A 26 18.75 -18.68 -19.71
N SER A 27 18.21 -18.88 -18.49
CA SER A 27 16.81 -18.49 -18.19
C SER A 27 16.69 -17.19 -17.39
N LYS A 28 17.76 -16.71 -16.74
CA LYS A 28 17.76 -15.50 -15.90
C LYS A 28 17.73 -14.19 -16.67
N ASN A 29 18.15 -14.18 -17.94
CA ASN A 29 18.16 -12.98 -18.79
C ASN A 29 16.92 -12.84 -19.69
N VAL A 30 16.01 -13.82 -19.67
CA VAL A 30 14.91 -13.88 -20.65
C VAL A 30 13.66 -13.14 -20.14
N SER A 31 13.41 -13.12 -18.82
CA SER A 31 12.16 -12.60 -18.23
C SER A 31 12.24 -11.12 -17.82
N ASP A 32 13.28 -10.67 -17.08
CA ASP A 32 13.52 -9.23 -16.82
C ASP A 32 13.75 -8.47 -18.15
N GLY A 33 14.35 -9.16 -19.12
CA GLY A 33 14.54 -8.65 -20.46
C GLY A 33 13.29 -8.71 -21.34
N GLU A 34 12.16 -9.31 -20.95
CA GLU A 34 11.00 -9.49 -21.84
C GLU A 34 10.11 -8.26 -21.86
N LEU A 35 9.79 -7.67 -20.71
CA LEU A 35 9.01 -6.44 -20.64
C LEU A 35 9.83 -5.23 -21.11
N GLU A 36 11.11 -5.15 -20.71
CA GLU A 36 12.04 -4.13 -21.17
C GLU A 36 12.40 -4.34 -22.65
N ARG A 37 12.56 -5.58 -23.17
CA ARG A 37 12.62 -5.80 -24.63
C ARG A 37 11.34 -5.35 -25.29
N ILE A 38 10.16 -5.80 -24.86
CA ILE A 38 8.90 -5.44 -25.53
C ILE A 38 8.70 -3.92 -25.52
N LEU A 39 9.08 -3.22 -24.45
CA LEU A 39 8.96 -1.76 -24.34
C LEU A 39 10.12 -0.97 -24.98
N THR A 40 11.22 -1.61 -25.38
CA THR A 40 12.36 -0.95 -26.05
C THR A 40 12.60 -1.50 -27.47
N ASP A 41 11.82 -2.49 -27.89
CA ASP A 41 11.87 -3.11 -29.21
C ASP A 41 11.00 -2.30 -30.17
N ASP A 42 11.69 -1.51 -31.00
CA ASP A 42 11.09 -0.64 -32.01
C ASP A 42 10.57 -1.41 -33.23
N THR A 43 10.77 -2.74 -33.26
CA THR A 43 10.29 -3.62 -34.34
C THR A 43 8.87 -4.13 -34.10
N LEU A 44 8.36 -4.07 -32.87
CA LEU A 44 6.98 -4.46 -32.54
C LEU A 44 6.01 -3.28 -32.72
N PRO A 45 4.85 -3.48 -33.37
CA PRO A 45 3.86 -2.43 -33.53
C PRO A 45 3.37 -1.95 -32.16
N PHE A 46 3.27 -0.63 -31.99
CA PHE A 46 2.86 0.07 -30.76
C PHE A 46 1.66 -0.59 -30.05
N LEU A 47 0.66 -1.03 -30.81
CA LEU A 47 -0.55 -1.69 -30.27
C LEU A 47 -0.28 -3.02 -29.55
N ARG A 48 0.73 -3.79 -29.95
CA ARG A 48 1.11 -5.04 -29.27
C ARG A 48 1.88 -4.77 -27.98
N ARG A 49 2.73 -3.74 -27.97
CA ARG A 49 3.46 -3.28 -26.77
C ARG A 49 2.47 -2.73 -25.74
N LEU A 50 1.52 -1.91 -26.20
CA LEU A 50 0.43 -1.38 -25.38
C LEU A 50 -0.47 -2.49 -24.83
N GLY A 51 -0.82 -3.48 -25.66
CA GLY A 51 -1.63 -4.62 -25.23
C GLY A 51 -0.95 -5.50 -24.17
N ALA A 52 0.34 -5.76 -24.31
CA ALA A 52 1.13 -6.52 -23.33
C ALA A 52 1.26 -5.76 -22.00
N ALA A 53 1.60 -4.47 -22.05
CA ALA A 53 1.70 -3.62 -20.86
C ALA A 53 0.36 -3.51 -20.12
N PHE A 54 -0.72 -3.26 -20.85
CA PHE A 54 -2.07 -3.20 -20.29
C PHE A 54 -2.47 -4.52 -19.61
N TRP A 55 -2.08 -5.66 -20.17
CA TRP A 55 -2.40 -6.97 -19.60
C TRP A 55 -1.69 -7.23 -18.27
N VAL A 56 -0.40 -6.85 -18.16
CA VAL A 56 0.38 -6.93 -16.92
C VAL A 56 -0.20 -5.98 -15.87
N GLU A 57 -0.44 -4.73 -16.26
CA GLU A 57 -1.00 -3.70 -15.38
C GLU A 57 -2.39 -4.10 -14.86
N PHE A 58 -3.28 -4.56 -15.73
CA PHE A 58 -4.62 -5.04 -15.36
C PHE A 58 -4.58 -6.17 -14.35
N LYS A 59 -3.67 -7.14 -14.53
CA LYS A 59 -3.48 -8.26 -13.61
C LYS A 59 -2.97 -7.81 -12.24
N LEU A 60 -1.94 -6.96 -12.21
CA LEU A 60 -1.39 -6.42 -10.98
C LEU A 60 -2.46 -5.62 -10.22
N LEU A 61 -3.20 -4.78 -10.94
CA LEU A 61 -4.31 -4.00 -10.41
C LEU A 61 -5.40 -4.91 -9.83
N LEU A 62 -5.79 -5.97 -10.54
CA LEU A 62 -6.90 -6.83 -10.13
C LEU A 62 -6.57 -7.67 -8.88
N PHE A 63 -5.38 -8.30 -8.84
CA PHE A 63 -5.07 -9.29 -7.80
C PHE A 63 -4.44 -8.69 -6.54
N LEU A 64 -3.65 -7.61 -6.67
CA LEU A 64 -2.92 -7.03 -5.55
C LEU A 64 -3.50 -5.67 -5.13
N ALA A 65 -3.76 -4.77 -6.08
CA ALA A 65 -4.16 -3.41 -5.77
C ALA A 65 -5.66 -3.26 -5.46
N ALA A 66 -6.55 -3.93 -6.20
CA ALA A 66 -8.00 -3.76 -6.07
C ALA A 66 -8.53 -4.13 -4.68
N PRO A 67 -8.09 -5.21 -4.02
CA PRO A 67 -8.44 -5.47 -2.62
C PRO A 67 -7.96 -4.36 -1.67
N ALA A 68 -6.76 -3.82 -1.90
CA ALA A 68 -6.20 -2.73 -1.09
C ALA A 68 -7.03 -1.45 -1.25
N VAL A 69 -7.34 -1.11 -2.50
CA VAL A 69 -8.19 0.04 -2.86
C VAL A 69 -9.58 -0.14 -2.26
N PHE A 70 -10.17 -1.33 -2.31
CA PHE A 70 -11.47 -1.59 -1.70
C PHE A 70 -11.46 -1.33 -0.19
N VAL A 71 -10.47 -1.86 0.54
CA VAL A 71 -10.33 -1.61 1.99
C VAL A 71 -10.13 -0.12 2.27
N TYR A 72 -9.30 0.55 1.46
CA TYR A 72 -9.01 1.97 1.60
C TYR A 72 -10.26 2.84 1.39
N VAL A 73 -10.98 2.62 0.28
CA VAL A 73 -12.21 3.34 -0.03
C VAL A 73 -13.31 3.03 0.97
N LEU A 74 -13.44 1.78 1.43
CA LEU A 74 -14.40 1.42 2.48
C LEU A 74 -14.06 2.07 3.82
N GLY A 75 -12.77 2.22 4.14
CA GLY A 75 -12.30 2.95 5.31
C GLY A 75 -12.61 4.44 5.26
N MET A 76 -12.26 5.09 4.15
CA MET A 76 -12.50 6.53 3.96
C MET A 76 -13.98 6.86 3.79
N GLY A 77 -14.68 6.06 2.99
CA GLY A 77 -16.13 6.12 2.79
C GLY A 77 -16.89 5.30 3.84
N SER A 78 -16.36 5.12 5.06
CA SER A 78 -17.13 4.42 6.08
C SER A 78 -18.34 5.24 6.52
N ALA A 79 -19.40 4.56 6.94
CA ALA A 79 -20.62 5.21 7.44
C ALA A 79 -20.39 6.05 8.71
N VAL A 80 -19.20 5.96 9.33
CA VAL A 80 -18.84 6.66 10.57
C VAL A 80 -19.02 8.16 10.42
N GLU A 81 -18.57 8.76 9.32
CA GLU A 81 -18.65 10.21 9.14
C GLU A 81 -20.10 10.71 9.20
N THR A 82 -20.96 10.12 8.38
CA THR A 82 -22.39 10.45 8.33
C THR A 82 -23.08 10.17 9.65
N LEU A 83 -22.88 8.98 10.22
CA LEU A 83 -23.57 8.56 11.45
C LEU A 83 -23.08 9.33 12.68
N CYS A 84 -21.79 9.62 12.79
CA CYS A 84 -21.24 10.48 13.84
C CYS A 84 -21.71 11.91 13.68
N GLY A 85 -21.72 12.47 12.46
CA GLY A 85 -22.24 13.82 12.21
C GLY A 85 -23.72 13.96 12.60
N GLN A 86 -24.55 12.99 12.19
CA GLN A 86 -25.97 12.94 12.58
C GLN A 86 -26.16 12.78 14.09
N ALA A 87 -25.43 11.85 14.72
CA ALA A 87 -25.53 11.62 16.15
C ALA A 87 -25.04 12.83 16.96
N TYR A 88 -23.96 13.49 16.52
CA TYR A 88 -23.43 14.68 17.15
C TYR A 88 -24.43 15.84 17.07
N GLY A 89 -25.02 16.10 15.90
CA GLY A 89 -26.09 17.08 15.73
C GLY A 89 -27.34 16.78 16.55
N ALA A 90 -27.70 15.51 16.70
CA ALA A 90 -28.81 15.04 17.53
C ALA A 90 -28.47 14.92 19.04
N ARG A 91 -27.29 15.38 19.48
CA ARG A 91 -26.79 15.30 20.87
C ARG A 91 -26.70 13.88 21.45
N LYS A 92 -26.59 12.86 20.60
CA LYS A 92 -26.39 11.45 20.98
C LYS A 92 -24.91 11.12 21.09
N PHE A 93 -24.19 11.84 21.95
CA PHE A 93 -22.72 11.83 21.99
C PHE A 93 -22.10 10.44 22.22
N GLY A 94 -22.67 9.62 23.11
CA GLY A 94 -22.17 8.26 23.37
C GLY A 94 -22.17 7.32 22.15
N MET A 95 -22.98 7.60 21.12
CA MET A 95 -23.02 6.79 19.91
C MET A 95 -21.79 6.96 19.03
N LEU A 96 -21.08 8.09 19.11
CA LEU A 96 -19.91 8.35 18.28
C LEU A 96 -18.81 7.32 18.56
N GLY A 97 -18.52 7.05 19.83
CA GLY A 97 -17.54 6.04 20.24
C GLY A 97 -17.95 4.62 19.79
N ILE A 98 -19.26 4.31 19.81
CA ILE A 98 -19.79 3.02 19.34
C ILE A 98 -19.61 2.88 17.82
N TYR A 99 -19.92 3.91 17.03
CA TYR A 99 -19.74 3.88 15.58
C TYR A 99 -18.26 3.77 15.19
N MET A 100 -17.37 4.48 15.89
CA MET A 100 -15.92 4.36 15.70
C MET A 100 -15.44 2.92 15.95
N GLN A 101 -15.83 2.32 17.08
CA GLN A 101 -15.45 0.93 17.41
C GLN A 101 -16.03 -0.06 16.40
N ARG A 102 -17.30 0.09 16.01
CA ARG A 102 -17.96 -0.78 15.03
C ARG A 102 -17.27 -0.74 13.68
N SER A 103 -16.88 0.44 13.21
CA SER A 103 -16.13 0.56 11.96
C SER A 103 -14.72 0.00 12.08
N THR A 104 -14.08 0.14 13.24
CA THR A 104 -12.77 -0.47 13.50
C THR A 104 -12.86 -2.00 13.40
N VAL A 105 -13.90 -2.61 13.97
CA VAL A 105 -14.17 -4.05 13.83
C VAL A 105 -14.36 -4.43 12.37
N LEU A 106 -15.23 -3.70 11.65
CA LEU A 106 -15.53 -4.00 10.25
C LEU A 106 -14.29 -3.88 9.34
N LEU A 107 -13.50 -2.82 9.51
CA LEU A 107 -12.27 -2.61 8.75
C LEU A 107 -11.17 -3.59 9.14
N SER A 108 -11.14 -4.04 10.39
CA SER A 108 -10.21 -5.10 10.81
C SER A 108 -10.56 -6.43 10.14
N LEU A 109 -11.86 -6.77 10.01
CA LEU A 109 -12.30 -7.95 9.27
C LEU A 109 -11.91 -7.86 7.78
N ALA A 110 -12.09 -6.69 7.17
CA ALA A 110 -11.63 -6.45 5.80
C ALA A 110 -10.08 -6.52 5.70
N GLY A 111 -9.37 -6.03 6.71
CA GLY A 111 -7.92 -6.11 6.82
C GLY A 111 -7.38 -7.53 6.95
N ILE A 112 -8.13 -8.45 7.58
CA ILE A 112 -7.78 -9.88 7.60
C ILE A 112 -7.80 -10.46 6.17
N LEU A 113 -8.85 -10.16 5.39
CA LEU A 113 -8.90 -10.58 3.98
C LEU A 113 -7.73 -10.01 3.18
N MET A 114 -7.39 -8.74 3.42
CA MET A 114 -6.25 -8.10 2.78
C MET A 114 -4.91 -8.73 3.17
N THR A 115 -4.79 -9.13 4.43
CA THR A 115 -3.58 -9.82 4.94
C THR A 115 -3.38 -11.14 4.20
N VAL A 116 -4.44 -11.90 3.91
CA VAL A 116 -4.34 -13.13 3.11
C VAL A 116 -3.78 -12.83 1.72
N VAL A 117 -4.27 -11.78 1.05
CA VAL A 117 -3.75 -11.34 -0.26
C VAL A 117 -2.27 -10.95 -0.16
N TYR A 118 -1.89 -10.21 0.88
CA TYR A 118 -0.50 -9.79 1.10
C TYR A 118 0.43 -10.96 1.38
N VAL A 119 0.01 -11.94 2.17
CA VAL A 119 0.78 -13.18 2.43
C VAL A 119 0.99 -13.96 1.13
N LEU A 120 -0.02 -13.99 0.26
CA LEU A 120 0.05 -14.63 -1.05
C LEU A 120 0.68 -13.74 -2.15
N SER A 121 1.25 -12.59 -1.81
CA SER A 121 1.79 -11.66 -2.82
C SER A 121 2.88 -12.29 -3.69
N GLU A 122 3.82 -13.06 -3.13
CA GLU A 122 4.86 -13.76 -3.91
C GLU A 122 4.28 -14.75 -4.94
N PRO A 123 3.46 -15.76 -4.56
CA PRO A 123 2.89 -16.67 -5.54
C PRO A 123 1.92 -15.98 -6.51
N ILE A 124 1.24 -14.91 -6.09
CA ILE A 124 0.44 -14.08 -7.00
C ILE A 124 1.35 -13.46 -8.06
N LEU A 125 2.43 -12.78 -7.66
CA LEU A 125 3.34 -12.10 -8.58
C LEU A 125 4.03 -13.10 -9.54
N LEU A 126 4.47 -14.25 -9.03
CA LEU A 126 4.99 -15.34 -9.87
C LEU A 126 3.96 -15.82 -10.90
N PHE A 127 2.69 -15.98 -10.47
CA PHE A 127 1.60 -16.35 -11.38
C PHE A 127 1.31 -15.26 -12.43
N LEU A 128 1.56 -13.99 -12.10
CA LEU A 128 1.42 -12.88 -13.04
C LEU A 128 2.54 -12.81 -14.09
N GLY A 129 3.63 -13.57 -13.88
CA GLY A 129 4.77 -13.64 -14.79
C GLY A 129 5.97 -12.80 -14.33
N GLU A 130 5.96 -12.29 -13.10
CA GLU A 130 7.12 -11.60 -12.53
C GLU A 130 8.28 -12.57 -12.29
N SER A 131 9.50 -12.07 -12.43
CA SER A 131 10.71 -12.85 -12.12
C SER A 131 10.75 -13.20 -10.63
N ALA A 132 11.35 -14.34 -10.29
CA ALA A 132 11.38 -14.82 -8.91
C ALA A 132 12.08 -13.82 -7.97
N GLU A 133 13.12 -13.15 -8.47
CA GLU A 133 13.83 -12.10 -7.75
C GLU A 133 12.93 -10.88 -7.46
N ILE A 134 12.18 -10.38 -8.45
CA ILE A 134 11.26 -9.24 -8.27
C ILE A 134 10.08 -9.63 -7.37
N ALA A 135 9.47 -10.78 -7.61
CA ALA A 135 8.34 -11.29 -6.82
C ALA A 135 8.71 -11.43 -5.34
N ALA A 136 9.88 -12.01 -5.03
CA ALA A 136 10.37 -12.14 -3.67
C ALA A 136 10.67 -10.79 -3.01
N ALA A 137 11.30 -9.86 -3.74
CA ALA A 137 11.59 -8.52 -3.21
C ALA A 137 10.32 -7.70 -2.91
N ALA A 138 9.35 -7.73 -3.84
CA ALA A 138 8.06 -7.06 -3.67
C ALA A 138 7.26 -7.68 -2.52
N ALA A 139 7.20 -9.00 -2.43
CA ALA A 139 6.53 -9.69 -1.33
C ALA A 139 7.16 -9.37 0.02
N LEU A 140 8.50 -9.34 0.10
CA LEU A 140 9.22 -8.96 1.32
C LEU A 140 8.83 -7.56 1.81
N PHE A 141 8.71 -6.60 0.88
CA PHE A 141 8.23 -5.26 1.21
C PHE A 141 6.77 -5.30 1.71
N VAL A 142 5.88 -5.97 0.96
CA VAL A 142 4.44 -6.12 1.26
C VAL A 142 4.20 -6.78 2.62
N TYR A 143 5.01 -7.78 3.00
CA TYR A 143 4.92 -8.44 4.31
C TYR A 143 5.14 -7.45 5.45
N GLY A 144 6.10 -6.52 5.31
CA GLY A 144 6.31 -5.48 6.31
C GLY A 144 5.20 -4.42 6.36
N LEU A 145 4.30 -4.36 5.37
CA LEU A 145 3.10 -3.50 5.38
C LEU A 145 1.89 -4.16 6.04
N ILE A 146 1.91 -5.46 6.35
CA ILE A 146 0.77 -6.14 7.01
C ILE A 146 0.33 -5.41 8.30
N PRO A 147 1.23 -4.97 9.20
CA PRO A 147 0.81 -4.22 10.39
C PRO A 147 0.16 -2.86 10.05
N GLN A 148 0.55 -2.23 8.95
CA GLN A 148 -0.03 -0.96 8.48
C GLN A 148 -1.51 -1.10 8.12
N ILE A 149 -1.93 -2.25 7.56
CA ILE A 149 -3.35 -2.52 7.22
C ILE A 149 -4.23 -2.30 8.46
N PHE A 150 -3.81 -2.85 9.60
CA PHE A 150 -4.57 -2.72 10.85
C PHE A 150 -4.44 -1.34 11.47
N ALA A 151 -3.29 -0.66 11.30
CA ALA A 151 -3.18 0.73 11.67
C ALA A 151 -4.20 1.59 10.91
N TYR A 152 -4.38 1.37 9.60
CA TYR A 152 -5.41 2.03 8.80
C TYR A 152 -6.83 1.69 9.24
N ALA A 153 -7.10 0.42 9.55
CA ALA A 153 -8.40 -0.01 10.04
C ALA A 153 -8.84 0.71 11.33
N VAL A 154 -7.87 1.13 12.16
CA VAL A 154 -8.11 1.92 13.38
C VAL A 154 -8.06 3.42 13.11
N ASN A 155 -7.14 3.89 12.25
CA ASN A 155 -6.92 5.30 11.98
C ASN A 155 -8.09 5.96 11.25
N PHE A 156 -8.70 5.30 10.25
CA PHE A 156 -9.82 5.90 9.51
C PHE A 156 -11.02 6.20 10.41
N PRO A 157 -11.51 5.25 11.25
CA PRO A 157 -12.58 5.55 12.20
C PRO A 157 -12.22 6.64 13.21
N ILE A 158 -10.99 6.65 13.73
CA ILE A 158 -10.50 7.69 14.65
C ILE A 158 -10.57 9.07 14.00
N GLN A 159 -10.13 9.19 12.75
CA GLN A 159 -10.18 10.43 11.99
C GLN A 159 -11.62 10.92 11.81
N LYS A 160 -12.54 10.04 11.38
CA LYS A 160 -13.96 10.39 11.21
C LYS A 160 -14.64 10.73 12.54
N PHE A 161 -14.30 10.04 13.63
CA PHE A 161 -14.79 10.34 14.98
C PHE A 161 -14.39 11.77 15.41
N MET A 162 -13.12 12.15 15.22
CA MET A 162 -12.64 13.48 15.60
C MET A 162 -13.15 14.57 14.66
N GLN A 163 -13.18 14.31 13.34
CA GLN A 163 -13.69 15.23 12.31
C GLN A 163 -15.17 15.56 12.53
N ALA A 164 -16.02 14.57 12.88
CA ALA A 164 -17.43 14.80 13.17
C ALA A 164 -17.67 15.77 14.34
N GLN A 165 -16.66 15.95 15.20
CA GLN A 165 -16.68 16.88 16.35
C GLN A 165 -15.89 18.17 16.07
N SER A 166 -15.41 18.38 14.84
CA SER A 166 -14.51 19.48 14.46
C SER A 166 -13.17 19.50 15.22
N ILE A 167 -12.64 18.33 15.61
CA ILE A 167 -11.38 18.17 16.35
C ILE A 167 -10.26 17.70 15.40
N VAL A 168 -9.85 18.56 14.45
CA VAL A 168 -8.88 18.16 13.41
C VAL A 168 -7.42 18.53 13.70
N ALA A 169 -7.20 19.58 14.50
CA ALA A 169 -5.84 20.08 14.78
C ALA A 169 -4.91 19.05 15.45
N PRO A 170 -5.35 18.23 16.44
CA PRO A 170 -4.48 17.21 17.05
C PRO A 170 -3.95 16.22 16.03
N SER A 171 -4.79 15.74 15.11
CA SER A 171 -4.38 14.82 14.03
C SER A 171 -3.32 15.45 13.12
N ALA A 172 -3.47 16.73 12.78
CA ALA A 172 -2.49 17.44 11.95
C ALA A 172 -1.12 17.52 12.65
N TYR A 173 -1.07 17.93 13.92
CA TYR A 173 0.19 18.02 14.68
C TYR A 173 0.83 16.66 14.90
N ILE A 174 0.04 15.63 15.24
CA ILE A 174 0.52 14.25 15.40
C ILE A 174 1.11 13.73 14.09
N SER A 175 0.42 13.96 12.96
CA SER A 175 0.88 13.50 11.64
C SER A 175 2.15 14.23 11.22
N GLY A 176 2.24 15.54 11.46
CA GLY A 176 3.46 16.31 11.20
C GLY A 176 4.66 15.83 12.03
N GLY A 177 4.46 15.58 13.33
CA GLY A 177 5.50 15.01 14.19
C GLY A 177 5.90 13.59 13.80
N ALA A 178 4.92 12.75 13.47
CA ALA A 178 5.16 11.38 12.99
C ALA A 178 5.90 11.35 11.66
N LEU A 179 5.67 12.32 10.76
CA LEU A 179 6.42 12.46 9.52
C LEU A 179 7.91 12.73 9.79
N VAL A 180 8.22 13.69 10.68
CA VAL A 180 9.61 13.99 11.06
C VAL A 180 10.27 12.75 11.67
N LEU A 181 9.57 12.07 12.58
CA LEU A 181 10.06 10.84 13.19
C LEU A 181 10.25 9.72 12.15
N HIS A 182 9.33 9.58 11.21
CA HIS A 182 9.41 8.60 10.13
C HIS A 182 10.67 8.83 9.28
N LEU A 183 10.98 10.07 8.90
CA LEU A 183 12.19 10.38 8.14
C LEU A 183 13.47 9.98 8.91
N LEU A 184 13.53 10.29 10.21
CA LEU A 184 14.67 9.93 11.06
C LEU A 184 14.81 8.40 11.21
N LEU A 185 13.70 7.71 11.48
CA LEU A 185 13.69 6.26 11.63
C LEU A 185 14.03 5.56 10.30
N SER A 186 13.47 6.02 9.19
CA SER A 186 13.77 5.48 7.86
C SER A 186 15.25 5.66 7.51
N TRP A 187 15.82 6.83 7.80
CA TRP A 187 17.26 7.05 7.64
C TRP A 187 18.09 6.05 8.46
N LEU A 188 17.75 5.89 9.74
CA LEU A 188 18.44 4.98 10.65
C LEU A 188 18.32 3.52 10.19
N VAL A 189 17.10 3.05 9.94
CA VAL A 189 16.80 1.65 9.63
C VAL A 189 17.36 1.23 8.28
N VAL A 190 17.20 2.08 7.26
CA VAL A 190 17.62 1.74 5.89
C VAL A 190 19.13 1.96 5.71
N TYR A 191 19.68 3.09 6.14
CA TYR A 191 21.07 3.44 5.82
C TYR A 191 22.09 3.09 6.92
N LYS A 192 21.69 3.08 8.19
CA LYS A 192 22.63 2.78 9.29
C LYS A 192 22.56 1.33 9.74
N ILE A 193 21.37 0.79 9.91
CA ILE A 193 21.17 -0.60 10.34
C ILE A 193 21.20 -1.56 9.15
N GLY A 194 20.74 -1.12 7.97
CA GLY A 194 20.78 -1.92 6.75
C GLY A 194 19.72 -3.02 6.69
N LEU A 195 18.53 -2.80 7.28
CA LEU A 195 17.43 -3.78 7.28
C LEU A 195 16.69 -3.91 5.93
N GLY A 196 17.17 -3.22 4.89
CA GLY A 196 16.65 -3.34 3.52
C GLY A 196 15.16 -3.02 3.36
N LEU A 197 14.51 -3.66 2.39
CA LEU A 197 13.10 -3.43 2.04
C LEU A 197 12.14 -3.75 3.19
N LEU A 198 12.38 -4.86 3.90
CA LEU A 198 11.55 -5.23 5.05
C LEU A 198 11.64 -4.19 6.17
N GLY A 199 12.85 -3.69 6.45
CA GLY A 199 13.04 -2.61 7.42
C GLY A 199 12.31 -1.33 7.02
N ALA A 200 12.34 -0.97 5.73
CA ALA A 200 11.64 0.21 5.22
C ALA A 200 10.11 0.10 5.41
N SER A 201 9.49 -1.01 5.00
CA SER A 201 8.04 -1.19 5.15
C SER A 201 7.61 -1.34 6.61
N LEU A 202 8.38 -2.03 7.46
CA LEU A 202 8.11 -2.09 8.90
C LEU A 202 8.22 -0.72 9.58
N THR A 203 9.16 0.13 9.16
CA THR A 203 9.29 1.50 9.68
C THR A 203 8.08 2.35 9.29
N LEU A 204 7.58 2.19 8.07
CA LEU A 204 6.34 2.82 7.62
C LEU A 204 5.15 2.34 8.47
N SER A 205 4.99 1.02 8.64
CA SER A 205 3.97 0.42 9.50
C SER A 205 4.02 0.96 10.93
N LEU A 206 5.21 1.04 11.52
CA LEU A 206 5.44 1.57 12.86
C LEU A 206 4.99 3.04 12.97
N SER A 207 5.29 3.84 11.95
CA SER A 207 4.93 5.27 11.93
C SER A 207 3.41 5.47 11.97
N TRP A 208 2.65 4.62 11.27
CA TRP A 208 1.19 4.63 11.33
C TRP A 208 0.66 4.19 12.70
N TRP A 209 1.27 3.20 13.34
CA TRP A 209 0.89 2.82 14.70
C TRP A 209 1.18 3.92 15.72
N ILE A 210 2.29 4.65 15.58
CA ILE A 210 2.58 5.83 16.42
C ILE A 210 1.46 6.87 16.28
N ILE A 211 1.01 7.14 15.05
CA ILE A 211 -0.12 8.05 14.78
C ILE A 211 -1.41 7.55 15.44
N VAL A 212 -1.73 6.27 15.29
CA VAL A 212 -2.92 5.65 15.90
C VAL A 212 -2.89 5.76 17.43
N ILE A 213 -1.77 5.37 18.05
CA ILE A 213 -1.61 5.39 19.51
C ILE A 213 -1.70 6.83 20.02
N ALA A 214 -1.00 7.77 19.40
CA ALA A 214 -1.02 9.17 19.82
C ALA A 214 -2.43 9.79 19.73
N GLN A 215 -3.17 9.53 18.65
CA GLN A 215 -4.54 10.00 18.51
C GLN A 215 -5.49 9.33 19.50
N PHE A 216 -5.35 8.02 19.73
CA PHE A 216 -6.19 7.32 20.70
C PHE A 216 -5.91 7.80 22.13
N VAL A 217 -4.64 8.05 22.49
CA VAL A 217 -4.27 8.69 23.76
C VAL A 217 -4.93 10.06 23.88
N TYR A 218 -4.93 10.87 22.81
CA TYR A 218 -5.64 12.14 22.80
C TYR A 218 -7.16 11.97 23.05
N ILE A 219 -7.82 11.01 22.39
CA ILE A 219 -9.25 10.71 22.59
C ILE A 219 -9.54 10.35 24.05
N VAL A 220 -8.71 9.50 24.67
CA VAL A 220 -8.92 9.04 26.05
C VAL A 220 -8.64 10.14 27.08
N LYS A 221 -7.67 11.02 26.82
CA LYS A 221 -7.20 12.03 27.79
C LYS A 221 -7.86 13.39 27.64
N SER A 222 -8.34 13.74 26.44
CA SER A 222 -8.87 15.08 26.16
C SER A 222 -10.25 15.28 26.78
N PRO A 223 -10.49 16.38 27.51
CA PRO A 223 -11.83 16.73 27.99
C PRO A 223 -12.86 16.86 26.86
N LYS A 224 -12.43 17.21 25.63
CA LYS A 224 -13.32 17.36 24.47
C LYS A 224 -13.98 16.05 24.04
N CYS A 225 -13.33 14.92 24.30
CA CYS A 225 -13.81 13.60 23.89
C CYS A 225 -14.50 12.84 25.03
N LYS A 226 -14.62 13.44 26.23
CA LYS A 226 -15.12 12.74 27.42
C LYS A 226 -16.57 12.24 27.30
N GLU A 227 -17.42 13.02 26.64
CA GLU A 227 -18.83 12.67 26.43
C GLU A 227 -19.04 11.71 25.24
N THR A 228 -18.11 11.73 24.28
CA THR A 228 -18.21 10.97 23.02
C THR A 228 -17.46 9.65 23.04
N TRP A 229 -16.47 9.52 23.94
CA TRP A 229 -15.75 8.28 24.22
C TRP A 229 -16.01 7.82 25.67
N GLN A 230 -16.84 6.77 25.81
CA GLN A 230 -17.22 6.19 27.10
C GLN A 230 -16.51 4.85 27.38
N GLY A 231 -15.45 4.54 26.63
CA GLY A 231 -14.71 3.29 26.72
C GLY A 231 -15.18 2.21 25.73
N PHE A 232 -14.55 1.04 25.83
CA PHE A 232 -14.86 -0.10 24.97
C PHE A 232 -16.19 -0.74 25.33
N THR A 233 -16.94 -1.18 24.33
CA THR A 233 -18.26 -1.80 24.52
C THR A 233 -18.54 -2.90 23.50
N LEU A 234 -19.22 -3.96 23.95
CA LEU A 234 -19.67 -5.05 23.09
C LEU A 234 -20.73 -4.60 22.06
N GLN A 235 -21.33 -3.42 22.24
CA GLN A 235 -22.24 -2.82 21.26
C GLN A 235 -21.54 -2.50 19.93
N ALA A 236 -20.21 -2.46 19.91
CA ALA A 236 -19.42 -2.38 18.67
C ALA A 236 -19.70 -3.56 17.71
N PHE A 237 -20.07 -4.73 18.23
CA PHE A 237 -20.31 -5.94 17.43
C PHE A 237 -21.77 -6.11 16.99
N SER A 238 -22.68 -5.25 17.46
CA SER A 238 -24.09 -5.31 17.06
C SER A 238 -24.33 -4.53 15.76
N GLY A 239 -25.27 -5.01 14.93
CA GLY A 239 -25.69 -4.30 13.72
C GLY A 239 -24.64 -4.20 12.60
N LEU A 240 -23.59 -5.04 12.63
CA LEU A 240 -22.51 -5.04 11.64
C LEU A 240 -22.99 -5.19 10.18
N PRO A 241 -23.94 -6.07 9.83
CA PRO A 241 -24.40 -6.19 8.44
C PRO A 241 -25.03 -4.91 7.89
N SER A 242 -25.87 -4.25 8.68
CA SER A 242 -26.49 -2.97 8.29
C SER A 242 -25.44 -1.86 8.19
N PHE A 243 -24.48 -1.82 9.11
CA PHE A 243 -23.39 -0.85 9.10
C PHE A 243 -22.45 -1.06 7.90
N PHE A 244 -22.17 -2.31 7.55
CA PHE A 244 -21.42 -2.67 6.35
C PHE A 244 -22.16 -2.21 5.09
N LYS A 245 -23.46 -2.46 4.98
CA LYS A 245 -24.26 -1.98 3.84
C LYS A 245 -24.17 -0.47 3.66
N LEU A 246 -24.27 0.31 4.74
CA LEU A 246 -24.09 1.76 4.67
C LEU A 246 -22.65 2.14 4.27
N SER A 247 -21.64 1.51 4.87
CA SER A 247 -20.23 1.79 4.56
C SER A 247 -19.89 1.45 3.11
N ALA A 248 -20.42 0.35 2.58
CA ALA A 248 -20.27 -0.02 1.17
C ALA A 248 -20.95 0.99 0.23
N ALA A 249 -22.13 1.50 0.59
CA ALA A 249 -22.79 2.54 -0.21
C ALA A 249 -21.98 3.85 -0.24
N SER A 250 -21.46 4.28 0.92
CA SER A 250 -20.59 5.45 1.02
C SER A 250 -19.25 5.24 0.30
N ALA A 251 -18.69 4.02 0.31
CA ALA A 251 -17.52 3.67 -0.49
C ALA A 251 -17.77 3.80 -2.00
N VAL A 252 -18.91 3.29 -2.49
CA VAL A 252 -19.31 3.44 -3.90
C VAL A 252 -19.48 4.91 -4.28
N MET A 253 -20.07 5.72 -3.39
CA MET A 253 -20.20 7.16 -3.61
C MET A 253 -18.83 7.83 -3.80
N LEU A 254 -17.85 7.49 -2.97
CA LEU A 254 -16.49 8.04 -3.07
C LEU A 254 -15.75 7.59 -4.33
N CYS A 255 -15.97 6.35 -4.77
CA CYS A 255 -15.49 5.88 -6.08
C CYS A 255 -16.07 6.72 -7.21
N LEU A 256 -17.39 6.96 -7.20
CA LEU A 256 -18.06 7.75 -8.23
C LEU A 256 -17.56 9.20 -8.24
N GLU A 257 -17.34 9.80 -7.07
CA GLU A 257 -16.75 11.13 -6.94
C GLU A 257 -15.34 11.20 -7.55
N THR A 258 -14.49 10.22 -7.23
CA THR A 258 -13.12 10.14 -7.76
C THR A 258 -13.12 9.96 -9.28
N TRP A 259 -13.96 9.06 -9.80
CA TRP A 259 -14.07 8.83 -11.24
C TRP A 259 -14.64 10.04 -11.98
N TYR A 260 -15.65 10.69 -11.40
CA TYR A 260 -16.20 11.92 -11.94
C TYR A 260 -15.12 13.01 -12.05
N PHE A 261 -14.33 13.20 -10.98
CA PHE A 261 -13.23 14.17 -10.99
C PHE A 261 -12.17 13.81 -12.03
N GLN A 262 -11.80 12.53 -12.16
CA GLN A 262 -10.84 12.09 -13.18
C GLN A 262 -11.34 12.35 -14.60
N ILE A 263 -12.64 12.15 -14.86
CA ILE A 263 -13.26 12.49 -16.14
C ILE A 263 -13.20 14.00 -16.39
N LEU A 264 -13.51 14.82 -15.38
CA LEU A 264 -13.41 16.29 -15.52
C LEU A 264 -11.99 16.75 -15.84
N VAL A 265 -11.00 16.21 -15.14
CA VAL A 265 -9.57 16.49 -15.39
C VAL A 265 -9.19 16.09 -16.82
N LEU A 266 -9.61 14.92 -17.29
CA LEU A 266 -9.37 14.48 -18.67
C LEU A 266 -10.03 15.42 -19.69
N LEU A 267 -11.29 15.81 -19.47
CA LEU A 267 -11.99 16.73 -20.36
C LEU A 267 -11.36 18.13 -20.35
N ALA A 268 -10.94 18.64 -19.19
CA ALA A 268 -10.23 19.91 -19.07
C ALA A 268 -8.89 19.88 -19.80
N GLY A 269 -8.17 18.75 -19.73
CA GLY A 269 -6.94 18.52 -20.49
C GLY A 269 -7.12 18.49 -22.01
N LEU A 270 -8.35 18.33 -22.52
CA LEU A 270 -8.68 18.32 -23.94
C LEU A 270 -9.20 19.68 -24.46
N LEU A 271 -9.33 20.70 -23.60
CA LEU A 271 -9.79 22.04 -23.99
C LEU A 271 -8.67 22.84 -24.70
N PRO A 272 -9.00 23.90 -25.46
CA PRO A 272 -8.02 24.72 -26.18
C PRO A 272 -6.97 25.43 -25.31
N GLN A 273 -7.19 25.51 -23.99
CA GLN A 273 -6.27 26.06 -22.99
C GLN A 273 -6.25 25.15 -21.75
N PRO A 274 -5.61 23.98 -21.84
CA PRO A 274 -5.73 22.94 -20.82
C PRO A 274 -5.10 23.36 -19.48
N GLU A 275 -4.02 24.14 -19.51
CA GLU A 275 -3.36 24.67 -18.30
C GLU A 275 -4.32 25.56 -17.49
N LEU A 276 -4.98 26.54 -18.13
CA LEU A 276 -5.96 27.41 -17.47
C LEU A 276 -7.18 26.63 -16.96
N ALA A 277 -7.65 25.65 -17.73
CA ALA A 277 -8.81 24.83 -17.36
C ALA A 277 -8.49 23.92 -16.16
N LEU A 278 -7.32 23.28 -16.16
CA LEU A 278 -6.84 22.46 -15.04
C LEU A 278 -6.56 23.30 -13.80
N ASP A 279 -5.95 24.48 -13.96
CA ASP A 279 -5.73 25.42 -12.85
C ASP A 279 -7.05 25.83 -12.20
N SER A 280 -8.09 26.10 -13.00
CA SER A 280 -9.42 26.44 -12.45
C SER A 280 -10.07 25.30 -11.66
N LEU A 281 -9.76 24.04 -11.98
CA LEU A 281 -10.24 22.87 -11.23
C LEU A 281 -9.47 22.65 -9.92
N SER A 282 -8.26 23.22 -9.80
CA SER A 282 -7.41 23.08 -8.61
C SER A 282 -7.74 24.06 -7.47
N VAL A 283 -8.52 25.11 -7.76
CA VAL A 283 -9.01 26.07 -6.76
C VAL A 283 -10.26 25.47 -6.11
N TRP A 284 -10.07 24.67 -5.06
CA TRP A 284 -11.12 24.07 -4.23
C TRP A 284 -10.90 24.37 -2.76
#